data_AF-A0A2D6TY84-F1
#
_entry.id   AF-A0A2D6TY84-F1
#
_cell.length_a   1.000
_cell.length_b   1.000
_cell.length_c   1.000
_cell.angle_alpha   90.00
_cell.angle_beta   90.00
_cell.angle_gamma   90.00
#
_symmetry.space_group_name_H-M   'P 1'
#
loop_
_entity.id
_entity.type
_entity.pdbx_description
1 polymer ?
#
loop_
_entity_poly.entity_id
_entity_poly.type
_entity_poly.pdbx_seq_one_letter_code
_entity_poly.pdbx_strand_id
1 'polypeptide(L)' 'MENDISFNAIITEEEQDGNTTFNATCEELGITDFGDTPEEAVNNLKEGLDLLFRVEPSKKEILIRKPIMIKKVAL' A
#
# COMPACT_ATOMS: atom_id res chain seq x y z
N MET A 1 -22.24 2.74 1.14
CA MET A 1 -21.04 3.29 1.82
C MET A 1 -19.87 2.87 0.96
N GLU A 2 -19.16 3.81 0.35
CA GLU A 2 -17.83 3.51 -0.15
C GLU A 2 -17.00 3.15 1.08
N ASN A 3 -16.44 1.95 1.08
CA ASN A 3 -15.50 1.55 2.13
C ASN A 3 -14.17 2.18 1.77
N ASP A 4 -13.70 3.13 2.57
CA ASP A 4 -12.37 3.70 2.42
C ASP A 4 -11.33 2.57 2.52
N ILE A 5 -10.50 2.44 1.49
CA ILE A 5 -9.36 1.53 1.48
C ILE A 5 -8.16 2.21 2.13
N SER A 6 -7.39 1.46 2.90
CA SER A 6 -6.15 1.97 3.48
C SER A 6 -5.14 0.83 3.55
N PHE A 7 -3.89 1.12 3.23
CA PHE A 7 -2.77 0.17 3.31
C PHE A 7 -1.57 0.85 3.95
N ASN A 8 -0.65 0.05 4.47
CA ASN A 8 0.66 0.53 4.86
C ASN A 8 1.63 0.34 3.68
N ALA A 9 2.41 1.36 3.36
CA ALA A 9 3.49 1.25 2.39
C ALA A 9 4.81 1.10 3.15
N ILE A 10 5.56 0.03 2.87
CA ILE A 10 6.95 -0.11 3.32
C ILE A 10 7.84 0.49 2.25
N ILE A 11 8.69 1.43 2.64
CA ILE A 11 9.68 2.05 1.75
C ILE A 11 11.05 1.46 2.06
N THR A 12 11.71 0.91 1.05
CA THR A 12 13.10 0.47 1.14
C THR A 12 13.95 1.22 0.14
N GLU A 13 15.17 1.53 0.54
CA GLU A 13 16.18 2.16 -0.31
C GLU A 13 17.10 1.08 -0.87
N GLU A 14 17.35 1.13 -2.18
CA GLU A 14 18.28 0.24 -2.87
C GLU A 14 19.29 1.06 -3.67
N GLU A 15 20.57 0.72 -3.55
CA GLU A 15 21.65 1.32 -4.33
C GLU A 15 22.10 0.33 -5.41
N GLN A 16 21.99 0.71 -6.68
CA GLN A 16 22.47 -0.06 -7.82
C GLN A 16 23.25 0.85 -8.77
N ASP A 17 24.48 0.44 -9.11
CA ASP A 17 25.37 1.13 -10.04
C ASP A 17 25.57 2.64 -9.75
N GLY A 18 25.55 3.01 -8.46
CA GLY A 18 25.69 4.39 -7.99
C GLY A 18 24.43 5.25 -8.08
N ASN A 19 23.28 4.64 -8.41
CA ASN A 19 21.97 5.26 -8.35
C ASN A 19 21.18 4.71 -7.17
N THR A 20 20.50 5.59 -6.45
CA THR A 20 19.56 5.23 -5.39
C THR A 20 18.16 5.11 -5.99
N THR A 21 17.49 4.00 -5.73
CA THR A 21 16.07 3.77 -6.06
C THR A 21 15.30 3.49 -4.77
N PHE A 22 14.05 3.95 -4.70
CA PHE A 22 13.14 3.67 -3.60
C PHE A 22 12.06 2.71 -4.04
N ASN A 23 11.88 1.63 -3.31
CA ASN A 23 10.82 0.66 -3.52
C ASN A 23 9.71 0.88 -2.50
N ALA A 24 8.47 1.05 -2.95
CA ALA A 24 7.28 1.13 -2.12
C ALA A 24 6.47 -0.17 -2.24
N THR A 25 6.22 -0.84 -1.12
CA THR A 25 5.56 -2.15 -1.07
C THR A 25 4.29 -2.12 -0.23
N CYS A 26 3.18 -2.61 -0.81
CA CYS A 26 1.99 -3.02 -0.07
C CYS A 26 2.07 -4.53 0.18
N GLU A 27 2.49 -4.92 1.38
CA GLU A 27 2.67 -6.33 1.75
C GLU A 27 1.36 -7.12 1.72
N GLU A 28 0.24 -6.47 2.07
CA GLU A 28 -1.08 -7.11 2.12
C GLU A 28 -1.50 -7.66 0.75
N LEU A 29 -1.00 -7.05 -0.34
CA LEU A 29 -1.29 -7.43 -1.71
C LEU A 29 -0.08 -8.02 -2.46
N GLY A 30 1.11 -7.99 -1.86
CA GLY A 30 2.35 -8.44 -2.51
C GLY A 30 2.72 -7.62 -3.74
N ILE A 31 2.42 -6.32 -3.73
CA ILE A 31 2.70 -5.41 -4.84
C ILE A 31 3.80 -4.43 -4.40
N THR A 32 4.79 -4.28 -5.27
CA THR A 32 5.88 -3.33 -5.13
C THR A 32 5.98 -2.50 -6.40
N ASP A 33 6.21 -1.21 -6.22
CA ASP A 33 6.58 -0.30 -7.30
C ASP A 33 7.77 0.56 -6.84
N PHE A 34 8.39 1.30 -7.76
CA PHE A 34 9.64 2.00 -7.49
C PHE A 34 9.68 3.42 -8.06
N GLY A 35 10.60 4.24 -7.56
CA GLY A 35 10.84 5.60 -8.04
C GLY A 35 12.18 6.16 -7.57
N ASP A 36 12.58 7.30 -8.13
CA ASP A 36 13.83 7.98 -7.78
C ASP A 36 13.73 8.70 -6.43
N THR A 37 12.50 8.87 -5.91
CA THR A 37 12.21 9.45 -4.60
C THR A 37 11.18 8.61 -3.83
N PRO A 38 11.15 8.69 -2.49
CA PRO A 38 10.11 8.03 -1.70
C PRO A 38 8.69 8.42 -2.13
N GLU A 39 8.45 9.71 -2.42
CA GLU A 39 7.14 10.18 -2.88
C GLU A 39 6.74 9.58 -4.23
N GLU A 40 7.68 9.50 -5.17
CA GLU A 40 7.44 8.92 -6.49
C GLU A 40 7.10 7.43 -6.38
N ALA A 41 7.90 6.67 -5.63
CA ALA A 41 7.64 5.24 -5.41
C ALA A 41 6.23 4.99 -4.83
N VAL A 42 5.81 5.83 -3.87
CA VAL A 42 4.46 5.75 -3.27
C VAL A 42 3.37 6.09 -4.29
N ASN A 43 3.58 7.09 -5.15
CA ASN A 43 2.60 7.45 -6.17
C ASN A 43 2.48 6.36 -7.24
N ASN A 44 3.60 5.80 -7.70
CA ASN A 44 3.61 4.69 -8.64
C ASN A 44 2.89 3.46 -8.03
N LEU A 45 3.16 3.13 -6.77
CA LEU A 45 2.43 2.07 -6.05
C LEU A 45 0.92 2.33 -6.02
N LYS A 46 0.46 3.57 -5.78
CA LYS A 46 -0.98 3.91 -5.81
C LYS A 46 -1.59 3.70 -7.19
N GLU A 47 -0.88 4.08 -8.25
CA GLU A 47 -1.33 3.84 -9.62
C GLU A 47 -1.40 2.34 -9.94
N GLY A 48 -0.39 1.57 -9.54
CA GLY A 48 -0.37 0.12 -9.65
C GLY A 48 -1.54 -0.55 -8.91
N LEU A 49 -1.86 -0.06 -7.71
CA LEU A 49 -3.03 -0.52 -6.95
C LEU A 49 -4.35 -0.16 -7.64
N ASP A 50 -4.49 1.05 -8.18
CA ASP A 50 -5.72 1.43 -8.91
C ASP A 50 -5.90 0.56 -10.17
N LEU A 51 -4.81 0.28 -10.89
CA LEU A 51 -4.81 -0.66 -12.02
C LEU A 51 -5.22 -2.07 -11.58
N LEU A 52 -4.63 -2.59 -10.49
CA LEU A 52 -5.02 -3.89 -9.93
C LEU A 52 -6.52 -3.92 -9.65
N PHE A 53 -7.06 -2.90 -9.01
CA PHE A 53 -8.47 -2.90 -8.62
C PHE A 53 -9.44 -2.74 -9.78
N ARG A 54 -8.99 -2.20 -10.92
CA ARG A 54 -9.79 -2.21 -12.17
C ARG A 54 -9.88 -3.62 -12.75
N VAL A 55 -8.82 -4.42 -12.63
CA VAL A 55 -8.77 -5.81 -13.15
C VAL A 55 -9.38 -6.80 -12.17
N GLU A 56 -9.10 -6.65 -10.88
CA GLU A 56 -9.55 -7.52 -9.79
C GLU A 56 -10.18 -6.70 -8.65
N PRO A 57 -11.43 -6.21 -8.81
CA PRO A 57 -12.08 -5.36 -7.80
C PRO A 57 -12.21 -6.00 -6.40
N SER A 58 -12.27 -7.33 -6.32
CA SER A 58 -12.38 -8.08 -5.05
C SER A 58 -11.13 -7.92 -4.16
N LYS A 59 -9.97 -7.60 -4.74
CA LYS A 59 -8.74 -7.35 -3.96
C LYS A 59 -8.86 -6.15 -3.03
N LYS A 60 -9.79 -5.21 -3.31
CA LYS A 60 -10.07 -4.08 -2.40
C LYS A 60 -10.46 -4.55 -1.01
N GLU A 61 -11.14 -5.70 -0.88
CA GLU A 61 -11.61 -6.21 0.41
C GLU A 61 -10.49 -6.49 1.41
N ILE A 62 -9.28 -6.79 0.91
CA ILE A 62 -8.08 -7.02 1.73
C ILE A 62 -7.65 -5.74 2.44
N LEU A 63 -7.87 -4.57 1.81
CA LEU A 63 -7.46 -3.26 2.32
C LEU A 63 -8.57 -2.51 3.06
N ILE A 64 -9.77 -3.09 3.17
CA ILE A 64 -10.85 -2.50 3.95
C ILE A 64 -10.53 -2.71 5.43
N ARG A 65 -10.24 -1.62 6.15
CA ARG A 65 -10.11 -1.67 7.60
C ARG A 65 -11.46 -1.97 8.23
N LYS A 66 -11.58 -3.15 8.85
CA LYS A 66 -12.72 -3.46 9.70
C LYS A 66 -12.59 -2.67 11.01
N PRO A 67 -13.68 -2.07 11.51
CA PRO A 67 -13.65 -1.40 12.81
C PRO A 67 -13.19 -2.39 13.88
N ILE A 68 -12.16 -2.01 14.63
CA ILE A 68 -11.70 -2.79 15.79
C ILE A 68 -12.77 -2.66 16.87
N MET A 69 -13.31 -3.78 17.35
CA MET A 69 -14.26 -3.78 18.45
C MET A 69 -13.54 -3.38 19.74
N ILE A 70 -13.76 -2.15 20.20
CA ILE A 70 -13.22 -1.68 21.48
C ILE A 70 -14.22 -2.02 22.59
N LYS A 71 -13.89 -3.00 23.44
CA LYS A 71 -14.67 -3.30 24.64
C LYS A 71 -14.09 -2.51 25.81
N LYS A 72 -14.84 -1.52 26.32
CA LYS A 72 -14.50 -0.82 27.56
C LYS A 72 -14.64 -1.81 28.72
N VAL A 73 -13.54 -2.15 29.39
CA VAL A 73 -13.56 -2.88 30.65
C VAL A 73 -13.65 -1.84 31.76
N ALA A 74 -14.74 -1.86 32.52
CA ALA A 74 -14.81 -1.12 33.79
C ALA A 74 -14.00 -1.88 34.83
N LEU A 75 -13.06 -1.20 35.48
CA LEU A 75 -12.36 -1.68 36.67
C LEU A 75 -13.21 -1.43 37.92
#